data_AF-A0A0Q7XVQ3-F1
#
_entry.id   AF-A0A0Q7XVQ3-F1
#
_cell.length_a   1.000
_cell.length_b   1.000
_cell.length_c   1.000
_cell.angle_alpha   90.00
_cell.angle_beta   90.00
_cell.angle_gamma   90.00
#
_symmetry.space_group_name_H-M   'P 1'
#
loop_
_entity.id
_entity.type
_entity.pdbx_description
1 polymer ?
#
loop_
_entity_poly.entity_id
_entity_poly.type
_entity_poly.pdbx_seq_one_letter_code
_entity_poly.pdbx_strand_id
1 'polypeptide(L)'
;MTVGSNTKLSDGDRQKLFAYHFRKELSAETKRREAAAEKSANRKIAKAADSSFTAQKFDHYLKAHFGDDDQNPVDRLKSDRENLEWLGLIPATSGGDLLAQGDRVDREQMIQAKGYKAGLLGLDKVSGYDAGSSDDKLWRESYDAGKREYDTDIPDIMARVEAAMNKEEQAPEGDDPFSDGD
;
A
#
# COMPACT_ATOMS: atom_id res chain seq x y z
N MET A 1 28.26 -52.51 24.56
CA MET A 1 28.55 -51.69 23.36
C MET A 1 28.50 -52.64 22.18
N THR A 2 27.72 -52.50 21.11
CA THR A 2 27.05 -51.37 20.46
C THR A 2 26.06 -52.00 19.46
N VAL A 3 24.78 -51.62 19.50
CA VAL A 3 23.81 -51.97 18.45
C VAL A 3 23.27 -50.65 17.90
N GLY A 4 23.96 -50.10 16.91
CA GLY A 4 23.49 -48.97 16.11
C GLY A 4 22.95 -49.51 14.79
N SER A 5 21.64 -49.76 14.74
CA SER A 5 20.97 -50.27 13.54
C SER A 5 21.00 -49.24 12.41
N ASN A 6 21.67 -49.57 11.30
CA ASN A 6 21.81 -48.72 10.14
C ASN A 6 20.49 -48.75 9.33
N THR A 7 19.53 -47.88 9.66
CA THR A 7 18.19 -47.74 9.06
C THR A 7 18.21 -47.02 7.70
N LYS A 8 19.17 -47.35 6.82
CA LYS A 8 19.21 -46.76 5.47
C LYS A 8 18.29 -47.52 4.52
N LEU A 9 17.27 -46.81 4.01
CA LEU A 9 16.39 -47.31 2.96
C LEU A 9 17.20 -47.65 1.70
N SER A 10 16.85 -48.74 1.02
CA SER A 10 17.36 -49.03 -0.32
C SER A 10 16.87 -47.97 -1.32
N ASP A 11 17.56 -47.80 -2.46
CA ASP A 11 17.11 -46.84 -3.48
C ASP A 11 15.71 -47.16 -4.01
N GLY A 12 15.36 -48.44 -4.11
CA GLY A 12 14.00 -48.87 -4.46
C GLY A 12 12.95 -48.47 -3.42
N ASP A 13 13.28 -48.53 -2.12
CA ASP A 13 12.36 -48.10 -1.05
C ASP A 13 12.23 -46.58 -1.00
N ARG A 14 13.33 -45.84 -1.27
CA ARG A 14 13.30 -44.39 -1.43
C ARG A 14 12.40 -43.97 -2.58
N GLN A 15 12.47 -44.65 -3.72
CA GLN A 15 11.61 -44.37 -4.88
C GLN A 15 10.13 -44.63 -4.57
N LYS A 16 9.80 -45.73 -3.89
CA LYS A 16 8.41 -46.04 -3.48
C LYS A 16 7.88 -45.01 -2.48
N LEU A 17 8.69 -44.61 -1.51
CA LEU A 17 8.33 -43.58 -0.54
C LEU A 17 8.10 -42.23 -1.23
N PHE A 18 8.97 -41.84 -2.16
CA PHE A 18 8.78 -40.63 -2.97
C PHE A 18 7.47 -40.70 -3.76
N ALA A 19 7.20 -41.81 -4.46
CA ALA A 19 5.98 -41.98 -5.24
C ALA A 19 4.72 -41.91 -4.35
N TYR A 20 4.78 -42.45 -3.13
CA TYR A 20 3.69 -42.35 -2.15
C TYR A 20 3.38 -40.89 -1.78
N HIS A 21 4.39 -40.08 -1.48
CA HIS A 21 4.19 -38.66 -1.17
C HIS A 21 3.79 -37.86 -2.41
N PHE A 22 4.42 -38.11 -3.56
CA PHE A 22 4.10 -37.45 -4.81
C PHE A 22 2.65 -37.68 -5.24
N ARG A 23 2.05 -38.85 -4.97
CA ARG A 23 0.61 -39.07 -5.23
C ARG A 23 -0.28 -38.11 -4.44
N LYS A 24 0.11 -37.73 -3.22
CA LYS A 24 -0.63 -36.75 -2.42
C LYS A 24 -0.48 -35.34 -3.01
N GLU A 25 0.75 -34.95 -3.35
CA GLU A 25 1.04 -33.68 -4.03
C GLU A 25 0.28 -33.56 -5.35
N LEU A 26 0.30 -34.61 -6.17
CA LEU A 26 -0.42 -34.66 -7.44
C LEU A 26 -1.93 -34.48 -7.23
N SER A 27 -2.52 -35.12 -6.22
CA SER A 27 -3.94 -34.95 -5.92
C SER A 27 -4.27 -33.52 -5.50
N ALA A 28 -3.43 -32.89 -4.67
CA ALA A 28 -3.61 -31.51 -4.26
C ALA A 28 -3.47 -30.53 -5.44
N GLU A 29 -2.48 -30.74 -6.29
CA GLU A 29 -2.25 -29.93 -7.49
C GLU A 29 -3.38 -30.07 -8.52
N THR A 30 -3.92 -31.27 -8.73
CA THR A 30 -5.08 -31.48 -9.61
C THR A 30 -6.28 -30.68 -9.10
N LYS A 31 -6.60 -30.77 -7.81
CA LYS A 31 -7.69 -29.98 -7.20
C LYS A 31 -7.46 -28.48 -7.33
N ARG A 32 -6.22 -28.02 -7.12
CA ARG A 32 -5.85 -26.60 -7.28
C ARG A 32 -6.08 -26.12 -8.71
N ARG A 33 -5.72 -26.93 -9.72
CA ARG A 33 -5.94 -26.61 -11.14
C ARG A 33 -7.41 -26.58 -11.51
N GLU A 34 -8.20 -27.53 -11.03
CA GLU A 34 -9.65 -27.57 -11.23
C GLU A 34 -10.31 -26.31 -10.63
N ALA A 35 -10.00 -25.99 -9.38
CA ALA A 35 -10.50 -24.78 -8.71
C ALA A 35 -10.06 -23.49 -9.43
N ALA A 36 -8.83 -23.42 -9.94
CA ALA A 36 -8.35 -22.27 -10.70
C ALA A 36 -9.09 -22.11 -12.05
N ALA A 37 -9.39 -23.22 -12.73
CA ALA A 37 -10.16 -23.22 -13.97
C ALA A 37 -11.61 -22.78 -13.72
N GLU A 38 -12.26 -23.30 -12.66
CA GLU A 38 -13.60 -22.90 -12.25
C GLU A 38 -13.66 -21.41 -11.88
N LYS A 39 -12.71 -20.93 -11.07
CA LYS A 39 -12.57 -19.52 -10.70
C LYS A 39 -12.47 -18.63 -11.96
N SER A 40 -11.69 -19.07 -12.94
CA SER A 40 -11.52 -18.34 -14.21
C SER A 40 -12.77 -18.35 -15.09
N ALA A 41 -13.49 -19.47 -15.16
CA ALA A 41 -14.75 -19.57 -15.89
C ALA A 41 -15.83 -18.69 -15.25
N ASN A 42 -15.99 -18.76 -13.92
CA ASN A 42 -16.95 -17.93 -13.18
C ASN A 42 -16.70 -16.43 -13.39
N ARG A 43 -15.42 -16.00 -13.37
CA ARG A 43 -15.06 -14.60 -13.64
C ARG A 43 -15.48 -14.11 -15.02
N LYS A 44 -15.41 -14.97 -16.05
CA LYS A 44 -15.88 -14.61 -17.39
C LYS A 44 -17.39 -14.40 -17.42
N ILE A 45 -18.13 -15.29 -16.75
CA ILE A 45 -19.59 -15.19 -16.63
C ILE A 45 -19.97 -13.92 -15.85
N ALA A 46 -19.33 -13.67 -14.70
CA ALA A 46 -19.58 -12.50 -13.88
C ALA A 46 -19.29 -11.19 -14.63
N LYS A 47 -18.17 -11.11 -15.36
CA LYS A 47 -17.83 -9.93 -16.18
C LYS A 47 -18.82 -9.71 -17.32
N ALA A 48 -19.36 -10.79 -17.90
CA ALA A 48 -20.37 -10.69 -18.94
C ALA A 48 -21.71 -10.18 -18.38
N ALA A 49 -22.03 -10.50 -17.12
CA ALA A 49 -23.21 -9.99 -16.43
C ALA A 49 -23.05 -8.52 -15.99
N ASP A 50 -21.87 -8.16 -15.48
CA ASP A 50 -21.53 -6.78 -15.10
C ASP A 50 -20.06 -6.50 -15.43
N SER A 51 -19.82 -5.53 -16.31
CA SER A 51 -18.47 -5.16 -16.74
C SER A 51 -17.54 -4.70 -15.60
N SER A 52 -18.11 -4.25 -14.47
CA SER A 52 -17.37 -3.85 -13.26
C SER A 52 -16.90 -5.02 -12.41
N PHE A 53 -17.40 -6.25 -12.65
CA PHE A 53 -16.99 -7.46 -11.93
C PHE A 53 -15.70 -8.04 -12.50
N THR A 54 -14.62 -7.27 -12.32
CA THR A 54 -13.29 -7.64 -12.78
C THR A 54 -12.67 -8.75 -11.92
N ALA A 55 -11.73 -9.50 -12.50
CA ALA A 55 -10.96 -10.51 -11.77
C ALA A 55 -10.26 -9.91 -10.53
N GLN A 56 -9.72 -8.69 -10.67
CA GLN A 56 -9.06 -7.95 -9.60
C GLN A 56 -10.02 -7.64 -8.45
N LYS A 57 -11.28 -7.29 -8.73
CA LYS A 57 -12.30 -7.05 -7.69
C LYS A 57 -12.55 -8.31 -6.87
N PHE A 58 -12.70 -9.47 -7.52
CA PHE A 58 -12.83 -10.75 -6.82
C PHE A 58 -11.59 -11.10 -5.99
N ASP A 59 -10.38 -10.89 -6.53
CA ASP A 59 -9.15 -11.17 -5.77
C ASP A 59 -9.01 -10.25 -4.55
N HIS A 60 -9.34 -8.96 -4.69
CA HIS A 60 -9.34 -8.03 -3.56
C HIS A 60 -10.37 -8.43 -2.51
N TYR A 61 -11.60 -8.75 -2.93
CA TYR A 61 -12.68 -9.14 -2.02
C TYR A 61 -12.38 -10.47 -1.30
N LEU A 62 -11.84 -11.47 -2.00
CA LEU A 62 -11.40 -12.73 -1.38
C LEU A 62 -10.28 -12.49 -0.38
N LYS A 63 -9.30 -11.63 -0.71
CA LYS A 63 -8.21 -11.29 0.20
C LYS A 63 -8.72 -10.57 1.45
N ALA A 64 -9.67 -9.65 1.31
CA ALA A 64 -10.28 -8.97 2.45
C ALA A 64 -11.12 -9.95 3.30
N HIS A 65 -11.84 -10.87 2.66
CA HIS A 65 -12.70 -11.84 3.35
C HIS A 65 -11.94 -12.91 4.14
N PHE A 66 -10.79 -13.35 3.64
CA PHE A 66 -9.94 -14.37 4.29
C PHE A 66 -8.72 -13.78 5.01
N GLY A 67 -8.62 -12.45 5.11
CA GLY A 67 -7.56 -11.81 5.87
C GLY A 67 -7.76 -12.03 7.36
N ASP A 68 -6.67 -12.14 8.12
CA ASP A 68 -6.74 -12.30 9.58
C ASP A 68 -7.13 -11.01 10.31
N ASP A 69 -7.03 -9.86 9.63
CA ASP A 69 -7.30 -8.54 10.16
C ASP A 69 -8.13 -7.72 9.18
N ASP A 70 -9.40 -7.55 9.53
CA ASP A 70 -10.40 -6.78 8.78
C ASP A 70 -10.05 -5.29 8.69
N GLN A 71 -9.16 -4.79 9.56
CA GLN A 71 -8.76 -3.39 9.58
C GLN A 71 -7.74 -3.06 8.47
N ASN A 72 -6.90 -4.03 8.08
CA ASN A 72 -5.88 -3.83 7.04
C ASN A 72 -6.45 -3.33 5.69
N PRO A 73 -7.53 -3.92 5.13
CA PRO A 73 -8.16 -3.39 3.92
C PRO A 73 -8.68 -1.96 4.08
N VAL A 74 -9.19 -1.61 5.26
CA VAL A 74 -9.73 -0.28 5.56
C VAL A 74 -8.61 0.76 5.62
N ASP A 75 -7.52 0.45 6.31
CA ASP A 75 -6.39 1.38 6.45
C ASP A 75 -5.67 1.55 5.11
N ARG A 76 -5.58 0.49 4.31
CA ARG A 76 -5.13 0.60 2.91
C ARG A 76 -6.04 1.54 2.11
N LEU A 77 -7.36 1.42 2.22
CA LEU A 77 -8.28 2.31 1.51
C LEU A 77 -8.09 3.77 1.93
N LYS A 78 -7.92 4.03 3.23
CA LYS A 78 -7.64 5.38 3.75
C LYS A 78 -6.34 5.94 3.17
N SER A 79 -5.26 5.14 3.18
CA SER A 79 -3.97 5.55 2.61
C SER A 79 -4.04 5.76 1.10
N ASP A 80 -4.68 4.86 0.35
CA ASP A 80 -4.86 5.00 -1.09
C ASP A 80 -5.67 6.28 -1.39
N ARG A 81 -6.69 6.59 -0.60
CA ARG A 81 -7.47 7.83 -0.71
C ARG A 81 -6.62 9.08 -0.45
N GLU A 82 -5.91 9.11 0.68
CA GLU A 82 -5.02 10.22 1.04
C GLU A 82 -4.00 10.50 -0.06
N ASN A 83 -3.39 9.46 -0.61
CA ASN A 83 -2.49 9.58 -1.75
C ASN A 83 -3.18 10.20 -2.97
N LEU A 84 -4.40 9.79 -3.30
CA LEU A 84 -5.17 10.37 -4.42
C LEU A 84 -5.55 11.83 -4.17
N GLU A 85 -5.83 12.22 -2.93
CA GLU A 85 -6.08 13.61 -2.52
C GLU A 85 -4.80 14.46 -2.69
N TRP A 86 -3.65 13.98 -2.21
CA TRP A 86 -2.36 14.66 -2.39
C TRP A 86 -1.93 14.75 -3.86
N LEU A 87 -2.35 13.80 -4.68
CA LEU A 87 -2.18 13.85 -6.13
C LEU A 87 -3.15 14.81 -6.83
N GLY A 88 -4.14 15.35 -6.12
CA GLY A 88 -5.21 16.19 -6.66
C GLY A 88 -6.14 15.44 -7.62
N LEU A 89 -6.22 14.10 -7.52
CA LEU A 89 -7.06 13.28 -8.39
C LEU A 89 -8.49 13.15 -7.88
N ILE A 90 -8.68 13.35 -6.58
CA ILE A 90 -9.98 13.42 -5.91
C ILE A 90 -9.99 14.62 -4.96
N PRO A 91 -11.17 15.18 -4.61
CA PRO A 91 -11.26 16.30 -3.68
C PRO A 91 -10.73 15.90 -2.29
N ALA A 92 -10.08 16.83 -1.60
CA ALA A 92 -9.67 16.63 -0.22
C ALA A 92 -10.89 16.41 0.68
N THR A 93 -10.84 15.43 1.57
CA THR A 93 -11.99 15.08 2.43
C THR A 93 -11.73 15.20 3.92
N SER A 94 -10.51 15.56 4.29
CA SER A 94 -10.16 16.05 5.61
C SER A 94 -10.82 17.43 5.86
N GLY A 95 -12.06 17.42 6.34
CA GLY A 95 -12.76 18.61 6.88
C GLY A 95 -13.94 19.17 6.06
N GLY A 96 -14.40 18.47 5.00
CA GLY A 96 -15.50 18.92 4.13
C GLY A 96 -16.80 18.11 4.26
N ASP A 97 -17.87 18.62 3.66
CA ASP A 97 -19.18 17.96 3.55
C ASP A 97 -19.05 16.56 2.92
N LEU A 98 -19.66 15.55 3.55
CA LEU A 98 -19.71 14.16 3.07
C LEU A 98 -20.30 14.05 1.65
N LEU A 99 -21.06 15.06 1.21
CA LEU A 99 -21.65 15.11 -0.13
C LEU A 99 -20.68 15.60 -1.21
N ALA A 100 -19.65 16.37 -0.86
CA ALA A 100 -18.62 16.82 -1.80
C ALA A 100 -17.66 15.68 -2.22
N GLN A 101 -17.73 14.53 -1.55
CA GLN A 101 -16.89 13.36 -1.83
C GLN A 101 -17.18 12.70 -3.19
N GLY A 102 -18.33 12.99 -3.80
CA GLY A 102 -18.74 12.50 -5.12
C GLY A 102 -18.36 13.42 -6.28
N ASP A 103 -17.87 14.63 -6.00
CA ASP A 103 -17.55 15.61 -7.03
C ASP A 103 -16.19 15.32 -7.68
N ARG A 104 -16.10 15.61 -8.98
CA ARG A 104 -14.82 15.55 -9.70
C ARG A 104 -14.00 16.78 -9.35
N VAL A 105 -12.70 16.58 -9.15
CA VAL A 105 -11.76 17.71 -9.06
C VAL A 105 -11.82 18.50 -10.37
N ASP A 106 -11.94 19.82 -10.25
CA ASP A 106 -11.97 20.68 -11.44
C ASP A 106 -10.60 20.68 -12.15
N ARG A 107 -10.61 21.00 -13.45
CA ARG A 107 -9.40 21.05 -14.27
C ARG A 107 -8.35 21.99 -13.67
N GLU A 108 -8.74 23.17 -13.20
CA GLU A 108 -7.81 24.13 -12.61
C GLU A 108 -7.13 23.57 -11.35
N GLN A 109 -7.92 22.94 -10.47
CA GLN A 109 -7.41 22.28 -9.25
C GLN A 109 -6.42 21.16 -9.59
N MET A 110 -6.70 20.35 -10.63
CA MET A 110 -5.76 19.32 -11.10
C MET A 110 -4.46 19.92 -11.63
N ILE A 111 -4.52 21.04 -12.35
CA ILE A 111 -3.34 21.74 -12.88
C ILE A 111 -2.48 22.26 -11.73
N GLN A 112 -3.11 22.91 -10.75
CA GLN A 112 -2.44 23.44 -9.57
C GLN A 112 -1.76 22.31 -8.76
N ALA A 113 -2.49 21.23 -8.47
CA ALA A 113 -1.95 20.09 -7.73
C ALA A 113 -0.75 19.45 -8.44
N LYS A 114 -0.81 19.31 -9.77
CA LYS A 114 0.32 18.81 -10.58
C LYS A 114 1.53 19.73 -10.49
N GLY A 115 1.33 21.04 -10.62
CA GLY A 115 2.40 22.04 -10.53
C GLY A 115 3.04 22.02 -9.15
N TYR A 116 2.23 22.16 -8.11
CA TYR A 116 2.65 22.15 -6.71
C TYR A 116 3.46 20.90 -6.35
N LYS A 117 2.96 19.71 -6.71
CA LYS A 117 3.67 18.47 -6.49
C LYS A 117 5.01 18.41 -7.23
N ALA A 118 5.06 18.85 -8.49
CA ALA A 118 6.32 18.89 -9.25
C ALA A 118 7.35 19.82 -8.58
N GLY A 119 6.90 20.93 -7.98
CA GLY A 119 7.72 21.82 -7.17
C GLY A 119 8.26 21.16 -5.91
N LEU A 120 7.38 20.54 -5.11
CA LEU A 120 7.77 19.80 -3.90
C LEU A 120 8.78 18.66 -4.19
N LEU A 121 8.63 17.97 -5.32
CA LEU A 121 9.50 16.87 -5.73
C LEU A 121 10.77 17.32 -6.44
N GLY A 122 10.93 18.62 -6.73
CA GLY A 122 12.08 19.14 -7.46
C GLY A 122 12.18 18.63 -8.90
N LEU A 123 11.06 18.33 -9.56
CA LEU A 123 11.03 17.91 -10.97
C LEU A 123 11.34 19.08 -11.91
N ASP A 124 11.61 18.77 -13.18
CA ASP A 124 11.80 19.81 -14.22
C ASP A 124 10.57 20.72 -14.34
N LYS A 125 10.79 22.03 -14.47
CA LYS A 125 9.72 23.05 -14.58
C LYS A 125 9.10 23.10 -15.98
N VAL A 126 8.48 22.00 -16.40
CA VAL A 126 7.82 21.79 -17.70
C VAL A 126 6.36 21.38 -17.49
N SER A 127 5.43 22.23 -17.91
CA SER A 127 4.00 22.08 -17.61
C SER A 127 3.24 21.11 -18.54
N GLY A 128 3.74 20.90 -19.77
CA GLY A 128 3.05 20.11 -20.80
C GLY A 128 1.84 20.80 -21.43
N TYR A 129 1.55 22.05 -21.05
CA TYR A 129 0.53 22.90 -21.67
C TYR A 129 1.14 23.86 -22.69
N ASP A 130 0.30 24.47 -23.53
CA ASP A 130 0.75 25.47 -24.49
C ASP A 130 1.44 26.64 -23.77
N ALA A 131 2.65 26.99 -24.20
CA ALA A 131 3.48 27.98 -23.53
C ALA A 131 2.76 29.34 -23.44
N GLY A 132 2.67 29.89 -22.23
CA GLY A 132 2.02 31.18 -21.97
C GLY A 132 0.48 31.14 -21.88
N SER A 133 -0.14 29.97 -22.04
CA SER A 133 -1.56 29.77 -21.76
C SER A 133 -1.89 30.01 -20.28
N SER A 134 -3.18 30.15 -19.97
CA SER A 134 -3.66 30.21 -18.58
C SER A 134 -3.22 28.98 -17.78
N ASP A 135 -3.34 27.80 -18.38
CA ASP A 135 -2.99 26.52 -17.76
C ASP A 135 -1.47 26.41 -17.50
N ASP A 136 -0.63 26.85 -18.45
CA ASP A 136 0.84 26.88 -18.26
C ASP A 136 1.24 27.83 -17.13
N LYS A 137 0.64 29.02 -17.06
CA LYS A 137 0.90 29.99 -15.99
C LYS A 137 0.47 29.44 -14.63
N LEU A 138 -0.75 28.91 -14.55
CA LEU A 138 -1.30 28.32 -13.34
C LEU A 138 -0.41 27.19 -12.80
N TRP A 139 0.02 26.28 -13.69
CA TRP A 139 0.92 25.19 -13.33
C TRP A 139 2.27 25.71 -12.79
N ARG A 140 2.87 26.71 -13.47
CA ARG A 140 4.18 27.26 -13.09
C ARG A 140 4.14 28.01 -11.77
N GLU A 141 3.07 28.76 -11.51
CA GLU A 141 2.85 29.44 -10.25
C GLU A 141 2.74 28.43 -9.09
N SER A 142 1.97 27.36 -9.30
CA SER A 142 1.88 26.28 -8.30
C SER A 142 3.20 25.55 -8.10
N TYR A 143 3.98 25.31 -9.16
CA TYR A 143 5.34 24.76 -9.04
C TYR A 143 6.23 25.61 -8.14
N ASP A 144 6.24 26.93 -8.37
CA ASP A 144 7.04 27.83 -7.55
C ASP A 144 6.56 27.86 -6.10
N ALA A 145 5.26 27.67 -5.87
CA ALA A 145 4.72 27.54 -4.52
C ALA A 145 5.22 26.27 -3.82
N GLY A 146 5.10 25.11 -4.46
CA GLY A 146 5.58 23.84 -3.89
C GLY A 146 7.08 23.85 -3.63
N LYS A 147 7.88 24.39 -4.57
CA LYS A 147 9.32 24.51 -4.38
C LYS A 147 9.67 25.41 -3.20
N ARG A 148 8.99 26.56 -3.06
CA ARG A 148 9.23 27.50 -1.96
C ARG A 148 8.94 26.86 -0.62
N GLU A 149 7.78 26.24 -0.46
CA GLU A 149 7.39 25.57 0.78
C GLU A 149 8.31 24.40 1.12
N TYR A 150 8.81 23.67 0.11
CA TYR A 150 9.86 22.69 0.34
C TYR A 150 11.11 23.33 0.96
N ASP A 151 11.58 24.43 0.37
CA ASP A 151 12.80 25.11 0.80
C ASP A 151 12.62 25.83 2.15
N THR A 152 11.41 26.27 2.51
CA THR A 152 11.15 27.07 3.73
C THR A 152 10.56 26.28 4.90
N ASP A 153 9.60 25.39 4.65
CA ASP A 153 8.76 24.82 5.70
C ASP A 153 9.26 23.44 6.14
N ILE A 154 9.84 22.66 5.22
CA ILE A 154 10.38 21.33 5.52
C ILE A 154 11.48 21.37 6.58
N PRO A 155 12.44 22.31 6.59
CA PRO A 155 13.43 22.39 7.67
C PRO A 155 12.80 22.57 9.07
N ASP A 156 11.76 23.40 9.18
CA ASP A 156 11.02 23.58 10.44
C ASP A 156 10.25 22.31 10.85
N ILE A 157 9.57 21.67 9.89
CA ILE A 157 8.85 20.41 10.14
C ILE A 157 9.82 19.34 10.65
N MET A 158 10.98 19.18 10.01
CA MET A 158 12.00 18.22 10.43
C MET A 158 12.53 18.53 11.83
N ALA A 159 12.83 19.80 12.12
CA ALA A 159 13.27 20.20 13.46
C ALA A 159 12.22 19.89 14.55
N ARG A 160 10.93 20.05 14.24
CA ARG A 160 9.83 19.69 15.17
C ARG A 160 9.69 18.17 15.35
N VAL A 161 9.87 17.39 14.28
CA VAL A 161 9.84 15.92 14.36
C VAL A 161 11.00 15.41 15.20
N GLU A 162 12.23 15.90 14.95
CA GLU A 162 13.41 15.53 15.73
C GLU A 162 13.25 15.93 17.22
N ALA A 163 12.72 17.12 17.50
CA ALA A 163 12.47 17.55 18.87
C ALA A 163 11.39 16.71 19.58
N ALA A 164 10.41 16.17 18.85
CA ALA A 164 9.39 15.27 19.42
C ALA A 164 9.99 13.90 19.75
N MET A 165 10.82 13.33 18.86
CA MET A 165 11.50 12.06 19.09
C MET A 165 12.43 12.13 20.32
N ASN A 166 13.21 13.21 20.46
CA ASN A 166 14.13 13.39 21.58
C ASN A 166 13.42 13.58 22.94
N LYS A 167 12.15 13.99 22.96
CA LYS A 167 11.35 14.12 24.20
C LYS A 167 10.84 12.77 24.72
N GLU A 168 10.69 11.78 23.87
CA GLU A 168 10.26 10.43 24.27
C GLU A 168 11.42 9.58 24.83
N GLU A 169 12.68 9.98 24.58
CA GLU A 169 13.88 9.27 25.05
C GLU A 169 14.42 9.72 26.43
N GLN A 170 13.88 10.78 27.04
CA GLN A 170 14.20 11.10 28.44
C GLN A 170 13.39 10.24 29.40
N ALA A 171 13.80 8.97 29.56
CA ALA A 171 13.60 8.31 30.83
C ALA A 171 14.44 9.07 31.88
N PRO A 172 13.89 9.45 33.04
CA PRO A 172 14.72 9.97 34.12
C PRO A 172 15.67 8.86 34.59
N GLU A 173 16.94 8.96 34.21
CA GLU A 173 18.01 8.30 34.97
C GLU A 173 18.12 9.01 36.32
N GLY A 174 17.72 8.33 37.39
CA GLY A 174 18.02 8.75 38.77
C GLY A 174 16.78 8.98 39.63
N ASP A 175 16.24 7.89 40.18
CA ASP A 175 16.38 7.53 41.60
C ASP A 175 15.52 6.29 41.81
N ASP A 176 16.14 5.16 42.19
CA ASP A 176 15.40 4.03 42.76
C ASP A 176 15.00 4.44 44.19
N PRO A 177 13.72 4.67 44.49
CA PRO A 177 13.29 5.08 45.83
C PRO A 177 13.36 3.94 46.86
N PHE A 178 13.89 2.76 46.49
CA PHE A 178 13.99 1.59 47.37
C PHE A 178 15.42 1.10 47.63
N SER A 179 16.45 1.79 47.16
CA SER A 179 17.83 1.49 47.56
C SER A 179 18.22 2.23 48.83
N ASP A 180 17.79 1.70 49.99
CA ASP A 180 18.66 1.41 51.14
C ASP A 180 17.83 1.17 52.42
N GLY A 181 18.11 0.03 53.09
CA GLY A 181 17.81 -0.14 54.50
C GLY A 181 17.49 -1.58 54.92
N ASP A 182 18.50 -2.26 55.44
CA ASP A 182 18.49 -3.55 56.18
C ASP A 182 17.28 -3.81 57.10
#